data_AF-A0A2V8MIN0-F1
#
_entry.id   AF-A0A2V8MIN0-F1
#
_cell.length_a   1.000
_cell.length_b   1.000
_cell.length_c   1.000
_cell.angle_alpha   90.00
_cell.angle_beta   90.00
_cell.angle_gamma   90.00
#
_symmetry.space_group_name_H-M   'P 1'
#
loop_
_entity.id
_entity.type
_entity.pdbx_description
1 polymer ?
#
loop_
_entity_poly.entity_id
_entity_poly.type
_entity_poly.pdbx_seq_one_letter_code
_entity_poly.pdbx_strand_id
1 'polypeptide(L)'
;MPLLFYSHLGWVLTARSGLLTSDLSLQVPLDAATLDNRAGREWRSLADTAVAARLLYEARSDWESSRRGVDFYDEGLLIWLEADTVIRKQTQGRKSLDDFCRVFHGGSSGPPQVKSYTFDNLSEALNGIAPYDWKSFFETRINRTGTDRAPLGGIEGGGYRLAYAQKPSEAQRASEQVRQNTSVAFSIGLKLNPDGTIIDVLSEKSAARAGIGPGMKLIAVNDHKYSSDILREEIREAKNTGLLELLVANGKFFSTFRLNYRDGEKYPVLERNSRPALLDEILRPVNR
;
A
#
# COMPACT_ATOMS: atom_id res chain seq x y z
N MET A 1 12.18 -6.95 -16.91
CA MET A 1 11.02 -6.44 -16.15
C MET A 1 10.94 -4.95 -16.40
N PRO A 2 9.91 -4.43 -17.11
CA PRO A 2 9.71 -2.99 -17.17
C PRO A 2 9.46 -2.56 -15.73
N LEU A 3 10.41 -1.83 -15.15
CA LEU A 3 10.25 -1.26 -13.81
C LEU A 3 9.02 -0.38 -13.89
N LEU A 4 8.02 -0.63 -13.03
CA LEU A 4 6.67 -0.05 -13.07
C LEU A 4 6.65 1.41 -12.60
N PHE A 5 7.48 2.18 -13.28
CA PHE A 5 7.75 3.59 -13.16
C PHE A 5 6.50 4.45 -13.45
N TYR A 6 5.57 3.92 -14.26
CA TYR A 6 4.35 4.61 -14.66
C TYR A 6 3.43 4.97 -13.48
N SER A 7 3.28 4.10 -12.47
CA SER A 7 2.41 4.40 -11.32
C SER A 7 2.90 5.62 -10.55
N HIS A 8 4.22 5.70 -10.33
CA HIS A 8 4.84 6.85 -9.68
C HIS A 8 4.63 8.13 -10.48
N LEU A 9 4.92 8.10 -11.79
CA LEU A 9 4.73 9.27 -12.64
C LEU A 9 3.27 9.70 -12.73
N GLY A 10 2.34 8.76 -12.89
CA GLY A 10 0.90 9.06 -12.92
C GLY A 10 0.50 9.82 -11.67
N TRP A 11 0.88 9.28 -10.50
CA TRP A 11 0.62 9.91 -9.22
C TRP A 11 1.22 11.32 -9.07
N VAL A 12 2.53 11.47 -9.31
CA VAL A 12 3.22 12.76 -9.18
C VAL A 12 2.68 13.78 -10.18
N LEU A 13 2.45 13.39 -11.44
CA LEU A 13 1.96 14.31 -12.46
C LEU A 13 0.54 14.77 -12.19
N THR A 14 -0.36 13.90 -11.71
CA THR A 14 -1.72 14.31 -11.33
C THR A 14 -1.70 15.33 -10.18
N ALA A 15 -0.81 15.16 -9.20
CA ALA A 15 -0.63 16.15 -8.13
C ALA A 15 -0.07 17.46 -8.69
N ARG A 16 0.99 17.38 -9.49
CA ARG A 16 1.66 18.56 -10.05
C ARG A 16 0.81 19.34 -11.06
N SER A 17 -0.20 18.72 -11.66
CA SER A 17 -1.17 19.38 -12.54
C SER A 17 -2.33 20.03 -11.79
N GLY A 18 -2.35 19.99 -10.45
CA GLY A 18 -3.42 20.54 -9.62
C GLY A 18 -4.73 19.74 -9.68
N LEU A 19 -4.72 18.52 -10.25
CA LEU A 19 -5.90 17.66 -10.33
C LEU A 19 -6.13 16.88 -9.03
N LEU A 20 -5.10 16.76 -8.18
CA LEU A 20 -5.21 16.30 -6.80
C LEU A 20 -5.06 17.50 -5.86
N THR A 21 -6.08 17.75 -5.04
CA THR A 21 -5.98 18.69 -3.92
C THR A 21 -5.28 18.03 -2.73
N SER A 22 -4.62 18.82 -1.89
CA SER A 22 -3.75 18.31 -0.83
C SER A 22 -4.51 17.84 0.41
N ASP A 23 -4.60 16.51 0.54
CA ASP A 23 -4.33 15.73 1.77
C ASP A 23 -3.39 14.55 1.43
N LEU A 24 -2.44 14.83 0.51
CA LEU A 24 -1.49 13.90 -0.13
C LEU A 24 -2.11 12.59 -0.57
N SER A 25 -2.91 12.66 -1.64
CA SER A 25 -3.46 11.51 -2.37
C SER A 25 -3.81 10.36 -1.43
N LEU A 26 -4.67 10.60 -0.45
CA LEU A 26 -5.69 9.72 0.08
C LEU A 26 -5.56 8.17 -0.11
N GLN A 27 -5.20 7.70 -1.31
CA GLN A 27 -4.82 6.32 -1.65
C GLN A 27 -3.42 5.88 -1.11
N VAL A 28 -2.38 6.72 -1.12
CA VAL A 28 -1.00 6.36 -0.74
C VAL A 28 -0.87 5.84 0.71
N PRO A 29 -1.50 6.45 1.74
CA PRO A 29 -1.48 5.86 3.07
C PRO A 29 -2.09 4.45 3.10
N LEU A 30 -3.16 4.24 2.33
CA LEU A 30 -3.85 2.95 2.25
C LEU A 30 -2.98 1.89 1.54
N ASP A 31 -2.36 2.24 0.42
CA ASP A 31 -1.47 1.35 -0.32
C ASP A 31 -0.24 1.01 0.52
N ALA A 32 0.40 2.02 1.12
CA ALA A 32 1.53 1.85 2.03
C ALA A 32 1.20 0.89 3.18
N ALA A 33 0.05 1.07 3.84
CA ALA A 33 -0.37 0.16 4.90
C ALA A 33 -0.73 -1.23 4.41
N THR A 34 -1.38 -1.34 3.25
CA THR A 34 -1.74 -2.64 2.66
C THR A 34 -0.48 -3.45 2.38
N LEU A 35 0.53 -2.83 1.74
CA LEU A 35 1.80 -3.46 1.42
C LEU A 35 2.62 -3.79 2.68
N ASP A 36 2.64 -2.89 3.67
CA ASP A 36 3.34 -3.10 4.94
C ASP A 36 2.73 -4.23 5.78
N ASN A 37 1.45 -4.58 5.53
CA ASN A 37 0.75 -5.71 6.15
C ASN A 37 0.52 -6.88 5.16
N ARG A 38 1.18 -6.89 3.99
CA ARG A 38 1.01 -7.94 2.97
C ARG A 38 1.86 -9.17 3.32
N ALA A 39 1.27 -10.17 3.98
CA ALA A 39 1.98 -11.38 4.40
C ALA A 39 2.71 -12.11 3.25
N GLY A 40 2.21 -12.02 2.02
CA GLY A 40 2.84 -12.68 0.88
C GLY A 40 4.27 -12.23 0.56
N ARG A 41 4.71 -11.07 1.05
CA ARG A 41 6.09 -10.59 0.89
C ARG A 41 7.14 -11.46 1.60
N GLU A 42 6.71 -12.27 2.56
CA GLU A 42 7.60 -13.20 3.29
C GLU A 42 8.15 -14.29 2.38
N TRP A 43 7.41 -14.69 1.35
CA TRP A 43 7.76 -15.85 0.52
C TRP A 43 7.78 -15.54 -0.99
N ARG A 44 7.12 -14.46 -1.44
CA ARG A 44 7.07 -14.08 -2.85
C ARG A 44 7.69 -12.70 -3.08
N SER A 45 8.71 -12.67 -3.92
CA SER A 45 9.39 -11.43 -4.33
C SER A 45 8.50 -10.60 -5.25
N LEU A 46 8.83 -9.31 -5.41
CA LEU A 46 8.10 -8.45 -6.35
C LEU A 46 8.33 -8.88 -7.80
N ALA A 47 9.54 -9.36 -8.13
CA ALA A 47 9.84 -9.93 -9.44
C ALA A 47 8.95 -11.14 -9.75
N ASP A 48 8.83 -12.10 -8.84
CA ASP A 48 7.95 -13.25 -9.03
C ASP A 48 6.48 -12.82 -9.16
N THR A 49 6.06 -11.84 -8.36
CA THR A 49 4.71 -11.25 -8.46
C THR A 49 4.45 -10.68 -9.86
N ALA A 50 5.43 -9.98 -10.45
CA ALA A 50 5.30 -9.43 -11.80
C ALA A 50 5.30 -10.52 -12.90
N VAL A 51 6.09 -11.58 -12.74
CA VAL A 51 6.04 -12.75 -13.64
C VAL A 51 4.67 -13.43 -13.58
N ALA A 52 4.08 -13.52 -12.38
CA ALA A 52 2.77 -14.11 -12.15
C ALA A 52 1.59 -13.19 -12.52
N ALA A 53 1.82 -12.00 -13.08
CA ALA A 53 0.79 -10.99 -13.31
C ALA A 53 -0.46 -11.52 -14.02
N ARG A 54 -0.29 -12.34 -15.07
CA ARG A 54 -1.43 -12.91 -15.82
C ARG A 54 -2.37 -13.74 -14.93
N LEU A 55 -1.81 -14.48 -13.98
CA LEU A 55 -2.59 -15.25 -13.01
C LEU A 55 -3.24 -14.33 -11.98
N LEU A 56 -2.50 -13.33 -11.51
CA LEU A 56 -2.93 -12.44 -10.43
C LEU A 56 -4.05 -11.49 -10.84
N TYR A 57 -4.12 -11.07 -12.13
CA TYR A 57 -5.22 -10.26 -12.63
C TYR A 57 -6.59 -10.93 -12.54
N GLU A 58 -6.64 -12.27 -12.61
CA GLU A 58 -7.88 -13.05 -12.57
C GLU A 58 -8.07 -13.80 -11.24
N ALA A 59 -7.15 -13.58 -10.30
CA ALA A 59 -7.18 -14.30 -9.05
C ALA A 59 -8.28 -13.76 -8.13
N ARG A 60 -8.99 -14.66 -7.46
CA ARG A 60 -10.06 -14.30 -6.51
C ARG A 60 -9.52 -13.51 -5.31
N SER A 61 -10.33 -12.67 -4.68
CA SER A 61 -9.91 -11.83 -3.54
C SER A 61 -9.51 -12.60 -2.28
N ASP A 62 -9.95 -13.86 -2.14
CA ASP A 62 -9.57 -14.68 -0.99
C ASP A 62 -8.07 -14.97 -0.97
N TRP A 63 -7.51 -14.82 0.23
CA TRP A 63 -6.11 -15.02 0.53
C TRP A 63 -5.17 -14.07 -0.23
N GLU A 64 -5.66 -12.94 -0.74
CA GLU A 64 -4.84 -11.95 -1.43
C GLU A 64 -3.73 -11.39 -0.52
N SER A 65 -3.99 -11.22 0.78
CA SER A 65 -2.96 -10.83 1.75
C SER A 65 -1.75 -11.78 1.73
N SER A 66 -1.99 -13.10 1.69
CA SER A 66 -0.94 -14.12 1.69
C SER A 66 -0.40 -14.43 0.29
N ARG A 67 -1.23 -14.34 -0.75
CA ARG A 67 -0.86 -14.65 -2.14
C ARG A 67 -0.09 -13.53 -2.83
N ARG A 68 -0.26 -12.29 -2.35
CA ARG A 68 -0.01 -11.05 -3.10
C ARG A 68 -1.01 -10.84 -4.25
N GLY A 69 -1.25 -9.58 -4.59
CA GLY A 69 -2.03 -9.17 -5.76
C GLY A 69 -1.11 -8.64 -6.84
N VAL A 70 -1.59 -7.68 -7.64
CA VAL A 70 -0.76 -6.93 -8.60
C VAL A 70 0.08 -5.84 -7.91
N ASP A 71 0.70 -6.20 -6.80
CA ASP A 71 1.40 -5.31 -5.85
C ASP A 71 2.55 -4.53 -6.51
N PHE A 72 3.03 -4.99 -7.67
CA PHE A 72 4.11 -4.37 -8.42
C PHE A 72 3.78 -2.94 -8.90
N TYR A 73 2.50 -2.57 -9.03
CA TYR A 73 2.11 -1.17 -9.27
C TYR A 73 2.36 -0.29 -8.05
N ASP A 74 1.87 -0.72 -6.89
CA ASP A 74 1.88 0.09 -5.67
C ASP A 74 3.26 0.09 -5.01
N GLU A 75 3.93 -1.07 -4.92
CA GLU A 75 5.32 -1.11 -4.47
C GLU A 75 6.24 -0.41 -5.47
N GLY A 76 5.97 -0.50 -6.77
CA GLY A 76 6.68 0.27 -7.79
C GLY A 76 6.62 1.78 -7.51
N LEU A 77 5.43 2.30 -7.19
CA LEU A 77 5.25 3.70 -6.79
C LEU A 77 6.13 4.07 -5.58
N LEU A 78 6.12 3.24 -4.52
CA LEU A 78 6.88 3.49 -3.30
C LEU A 78 8.40 3.41 -3.53
N ILE A 79 8.87 2.44 -4.32
CA ILE A 79 10.28 2.27 -4.68
C ILE A 79 10.78 3.48 -5.46
N TRP A 80 10.02 3.96 -6.44
CA TRP A 80 10.41 5.13 -7.23
C TRP A 80 10.30 6.44 -6.46
N LEU A 81 9.36 6.54 -5.52
CA LEU A 81 9.34 7.65 -4.57
C LEU A 81 10.63 7.65 -3.73
N GLU A 82 11.07 6.49 -3.25
CA GLU A 82 12.33 6.40 -2.54
C GLU A 82 13.52 6.79 -3.43
N ALA A 83 13.55 6.35 -4.68
CA ALA A 83 14.58 6.75 -5.63
C ALA A 83 14.65 8.29 -5.82
N ASP A 84 13.50 8.97 -5.96
CA ASP A 84 13.49 10.45 -6.05
C ASP A 84 14.06 11.10 -4.77
N THR A 85 13.67 10.61 -3.59
CA THR A 85 14.24 11.13 -2.33
C THR A 85 15.75 10.89 -2.22
N VAL A 86 16.26 9.75 -2.70
CA VAL A 86 17.68 9.45 -2.74
C VAL A 86 18.40 10.39 -3.71
N ILE A 87 17.89 10.60 -4.93
CA ILE A 87 18.48 11.53 -5.91
C ILE A 87 18.59 12.93 -5.30
N ARG A 88 17.49 13.44 -4.74
CA ARG A 88 17.44 14.77 -4.12
C ARG A 88 18.43 14.86 -2.96
N LYS A 89 18.51 13.84 -2.11
CA LYS A 89 19.47 13.81 -1.00
C LYS A 89 20.92 13.83 -1.50
N GLN A 90 21.29 12.95 -2.43
CA GLN A 90 22.66 12.83 -2.93
C GLN A 90 23.11 14.07 -3.70
N THR A 91 22.17 14.78 -4.32
CA THR A 91 22.46 15.98 -5.11
C THR A 91 22.17 17.28 -4.36
N GLN A 92 21.86 17.22 -3.06
CA GLN A 92 21.51 18.38 -2.23
C GLN A 92 20.38 19.22 -2.86
N GLY A 93 19.36 18.55 -3.39
CA GLY A 93 18.20 19.14 -4.04
C GLY A 93 18.42 19.64 -5.47
N ARG A 94 19.63 19.52 -6.02
CA ARG A 94 19.94 20.02 -7.38
C ARG A 94 19.34 19.19 -8.50
N LYS A 95 19.11 17.90 -8.27
CA LYS A 95 18.47 17.00 -9.24
C LYS A 95 17.31 16.24 -8.61
N SER A 96 16.42 15.76 -9.45
CA SER A 96 15.29 14.90 -9.08
C SER A 96 15.18 13.71 -10.04
N LEU A 97 14.19 12.86 -9.78
CA LEU A 97 13.79 11.82 -10.71
C LEU A 97 13.40 12.39 -12.09
N ASP A 98 12.97 13.66 -12.20
CA ASP A 98 12.69 14.31 -13.49
C ASP A 98 13.94 14.42 -14.38
N ASP A 99 15.12 14.59 -13.78
CA ASP A 99 16.38 14.62 -14.52
C ASP A 99 16.73 13.24 -15.07
N PHE A 100 16.45 12.18 -14.30
CA PHE A 100 16.52 10.82 -14.80
C PHE A 100 15.52 10.60 -15.94
N CYS A 101 14.25 11.03 -15.80
CA CYS A 101 13.25 10.94 -16.87
C CYS A 101 13.75 11.58 -18.16
N ARG A 102 14.31 12.79 -18.05
CA ARG A 102 14.80 13.56 -19.20
C ARG A 102 15.95 12.86 -19.92
N VAL A 103 16.86 12.24 -19.18
CA VAL A 103 18.01 11.54 -19.76
C VAL A 103 17.63 10.16 -20.32
N PHE A 104 16.80 9.42 -19.58
CA PHE A 104 16.54 8.01 -19.87
C PHE A 104 15.34 7.78 -20.79
N HIS A 105 14.25 8.53 -20.56
CA HIS A 105 13.03 8.45 -21.36
C HIS A 105 12.92 9.59 -22.39
N GLY A 106 13.73 10.65 -22.23
CA GLY A 106 13.83 11.71 -23.21
C GLY A 106 14.45 11.21 -24.51
N GLY A 107 13.83 11.58 -25.62
CA GLY A 107 14.35 11.36 -26.97
C GLY A 107 14.77 12.67 -27.62
N SER A 108 15.50 12.58 -28.72
CA SER A 108 15.65 13.69 -29.66
C SER A 108 14.30 13.97 -30.33
N SER A 109 14.05 15.24 -30.69
CA SER A 109 12.90 15.58 -31.54
C SER A 109 12.97 14.79 -32.86
N GLY A 110 11.85 14.24 -33.31
CA GLY A 110 11.75 13.47 -34.55
C GLY A 110 10.71 12.35 -34.47
N PRO A 111 10.66 11.47 -35.49
CA PRO A 111 9.80 10.30 -35.48
C PRO A 111 10.06 9.41 -34.25
N PRO A 112 9.02 8.75 -33.69
CA PRO A 112 9.19 7.83 -32.57
C PRO A 112 10.22 6.73 -32.88
N GLN A 113 11.09 6.44 -31.93
CA GLN A 113 12.09 5.37 -32.02
C GLN A 113 11.91 4.38 -30.88
N VAL A 114 11.97 3.09 -31.19
CA VAL A 114 11.99 2.03 -30.17
C VAL A 114 13.42 1.88 -29.66
N LYS A 115 13.63 2.20 -28.38
CA LYS A 115 14.91 1.99 -27.68
C LYS A 115 14.68 1.03 -26.52
N SER A 116 15.17 -0.20 -26.65
CA SER A 116 15.21 -1.14 -25.54
C SER A 116 16.30 -0.75 -24.55
N TYR A 117 16.16 -1.17 -23.29
CA TYR A 117 17.16 -0.97 -22.25
C TYR A 117 17.29 -2.23 -21.40
N THR A 118 18.47 -2.40 -20.79
CA THR A 118 18.72 -3.41 -19.77
C THR A 118 18.65 -2.79 -18.36
N PHE A 119 18.66 -3.63 -17.32
CA PHE A 119 18.78 -3.16 -15.95
C PHE A 119 20.10 -2.41 -15.69
N ASP A 120 21.18 -2.82 -16.35
CA ASP A 120 22.46 -2.12 -16.29
C ASP A 120 22.36 -0.71 -16.89
N ASN A 121 21.72 -0.55 -18.05
CA ASN A 121 21.52 0.79 -18.64
C ASN A 121 20.73 1.72 -17.71
N LEU A 122 19.72 1.19 -17.01
CA LEU A 122 18.94 1.96 -16.04
C LEU A 122 19.78 2.35 -14.82
N SER A 123 20.56 1.41 -14.28
CA SER A 123 21.44 1.65 -13.14
C SER A 123 22.54 2.67 -13.47
N GLU A 124 23.13 2.58 -14.67
CA GLU A 124 24.13 3.53 -15.17
C GLU A 124 23.55 4.93 -15.33
N ALA A 125 22.36 5.05 -15.93
CA ALA A 125 21.69 6.34 -16.11
C ALA A 125 21.38 6.99 -14.75
N LEU A 126 20.84 6.24 -13.79
CA LEU A 126 20.62 6.73 -12.43
C LEU A 126 21.92 7.16 -11.74
N ASN A 127 22.99 6.38 -11.88
CA ASN A 127 24.29 6.69 -11.30
C ASN A 127 24.91 7.98 -11.90
N GLY A 128 24.67 8.25 -13.19
CA GLY A 128 25.04 9.51 -13.83
C GLY A 128 24.25 10.73 -13.34
N ILE A 129 23.02 10.53 -12.86
CA ILE A 129 22.24 11.58 -12.20
C ILE A 129 22.74 11.80 -10.77
N ALA A 130 22.76 10.75 -9.96
CA ALA A 130 23.15 10.77 -8.57
C ALA A 130 23.95 9.50 -8.23
N PRO A 131 25.24 9.60 -7.88
CA PRO A 131 26.04 8.45 -7.49
C PRO A 131 25.45 7.74 -6.26
N TYR A 132 25.08 6.46 -6.44
CA TYR A 132 24.48 5.62 -5.39
C TYR A 132 24.52 4.16 -5.85
N ASP A 133 24.42 3.21 -4.90
CA ASP A 133 24.37 1.78 -5.23
C ASP A 133 22.96 1.39 -5.69
N TRP A 134 22.60 1.83 -6.90
CA TRP A 134 21.30 1.58 -7.53
C TRP A 134 21.03 0.09 -7.76
N LYS A 135 22.08 -0.71 -8.02
CA LYS A 135 21.94 -2.15 -8.21
C LYS A 135 21.45 -2.81 -6.92
N SER A 136 22.15 -2.59 -5.80
CA SER A 136 21.74 -3.12 -4.50
C SER A 136 20.39 -2.57 -4.03
N PHE A 137 20.11 -1.29 -4.34
CA PHE A 137 18.83 -0.64 -4.06
C PHE A 137 17.64 -1.41 -4.67
N PHE A 138 17.68 -1.68 -5.97
CA PHE A 138 16.60 -2.41 -6.64
C PHE A 138 16.61 -3.90 -6.31
N GLU A 139 17.78 -4.53 -6.20
CA GLU A 139 17.89 -5.95 -5.83
C GLU A 139 17.18 -6.22 -4.50
N THR A 140 17.42 -5.36 -3.50
CA THR A 140 16.81 -5.44 -2.18
C THR A 140 15.29 -5.31 -2.23
N ARG A 141 14.75 -4.44 -3.09
CA ARG A 141 13.31 -4.13 -3.13
C ARG A 141 12.52 -5.04 -4.05
N ILE A 142 13.16 -5.62 -5.06
CA ILE A 142 12.48 -6.36 -6.11
C ILE A 142 12.62 -7.87 -5.91
N ASN A 143 13.81 -8.33 -5.52
CA ASN A 143 14.13 -9.76 -5.54
C ASN A 143 14.13 -10.40 -4.15
N ARG A 144 14.37 -9.63 -3.08
CA ARG A 144 14.36 -10.18 -1.71
C ARG A 144 12.94 -10.41 -1.19
N THR A 145 12.79 -11.47 -0.42
CA THR A 145 11.60 -11.78 0.39
C THR A 145 11.93 -11.65 1.88
N GLY A 146 10.91 -11.67 2.73
CA GLY A 146 11.09 -11.62 4.19
C GLY A 146 11.77 -10.34 4.68
N THR A 147 11.57 -9.24 3.96
CA THR A 147 12.00 -7.92 4.41
C THR A 147 11.05 -7.45 5.50
N ASP A 148 11.51 -6.77 6.55
CA ASP A 148 10.63 -6.44 7.70
C ASP A 148 9.49 -5.47 7.38
N ARG A 149 9.68 -4.57 6.40
CA ARG A 149 8.75 -3.48 6.06
C ARG A 149 8.62 -3.27 4.56
N ALA A 150 7.45 -2.83 4.10
CA ALA A 150 7.27 -2.40 2.71
C ALA A 150 8.27 -1.27 2.34
N PRO A 151 8.45 -0.92 1.05
CA PRO A 151 9.37 0.13 0.59
C PRO A 151 9.00 1.58 1.03
N LEU A 152 8.86 1.82 2.33
CA LEU A 152 8.41 3.08 2.93
C LEU A 152 9.51 4.16 2.97
N GLY A 153 10.74 3.84 2.55
CA GLY A 153 11.88 4.75 2.65
C GLY A 153 11.68 6.08 1.92
N GLY A 154 10.88 6.10 0.85
CA GLY A 154 10.50 7.34 0.16
C GLY A 154 9.51 8.21 0.93
N ILE A 155 8.57 7.60 1.67
CA ILE A 155 7.66 8.32 2.57
C ILE A 155 8.47 8.89 3.75
N GLU A 156 9.33 8.07 4.35
CA GLU A 156 10.18 8.45 5.47
C GLU A 156 11.21 9.53 5.12
N GLY A 157 11.92 9.34 4.01
CA GLY A 157 12.80 10.33 3.41
C GLY A 157 12.07 11.60 2.98
N GLY A 158 10.78 11.45 2.64
CA GLY A 158 9.85 12.51 2.24
C GLY A 158 9.37 13.43 3.38
N GLY A 159 9.72 13.15 4.64
CA GLY A 159 9.26 13.95 5.78
C GLY A 159 8.01 13.41 6.48
N TYR A 160 7.59 12.19 6.14
CA TYR A 160 6.36 11.58 6.64
C TYR A 160 6.61 10.20 7.25
N ARG A 161 5.64 9.65 7.96
CA ARG A 161 5.64 8.26 8.41
C ARG A 161 4.23 7.69 8.28
N LEU A 162 4.15 6.39 8.01
CA LEU A 162 2.89 5.69 8.11
C LEU A 162 2.45 5.63 9.58
N ALA A 163 1.22 6.07 9.85
CA ALA A 163 0.57 6.03 11.16
C ALA A 163 -0.88 5.57 11.01
N TYR A 164 -1.59 5.47 12.13
CA TYR A 164 -2.99 5.02 12.15
C TYR A 164 -3.85 5.96 13.00
N ALA A 165 -4.85 6.56 12.35
CA ALA A 165 -5.88 7.37 12.99
C ALA A 165 -7.07 6.50 13.44
N GLN A 166 -7.91 7.05 14.32
CA GLN A 166 -9.13 6.38 14.83
C GLN A 166 -10.38 6.64 13.99
N LYS A 167 -10.26 7.45 12.93
CA LYS A 167 -11.36 7.79 12.02
C LYS A 167 -10.89 7.69 10.57
N PRO A 168 -11.75 7.26 9.64
CA PRO A 168 -11.39 7.18 8.24
C PRO A 168 -11.27 8.56 7.61
N SER A 169 -10.31 8.71 6.69
CA SER A 169 -10.28 9.82 5.75
C SER A 169 -11.47 9.76 4.79
N GLU A 170 -11.72 10.86 4.07
CA GLU A 170 -12.77 10.90 3.05
C GLU A 170 -12.55 9.85 1.95
N ALA A 171 -11.33 9.66 1.46
CA ALA A 171 -11.12 8.64 0.45
C ALA A 171 -11.16 7.22 0.96
N GLN A 172 -10.81 6.96 2.22
CA GLN A 172 -11.02 5.63 2.77
C GLN A 172 -12.51 5.29 2.75
N ARG A 173 -13.37 6.26 3.11
CA ARG A 173 -14.82 6.15 2.96
C ARG A 173 -15.23 5.99 1.50
N ALA A 174 -14.72 6.81 0.59
CA ALA A 174 -15.05 6.72 -0.84
C ALA A 174 -14.61 5.39 -1.47
N SER A 175 -13.43 4.88 -1.11
CA SER A 175 -12.93 3.58 -1.57
C SER A 175 -13.82 2.44 -1.11
N GLU A 176 -14.27 2.45 0.15
CA GLU A 176 -15.22 1.44 0.64
C GLU A 176 -16.57 1.53 -0.07
N GLN A 177 -17.07 2.73 -0.36
CA GLN A 177 -18.30 2.93 -1.12
C GLN A 177 -18.20 2.39 -2.55
N VAL A 178 -17.09 2.67 -3.25
CA VAL A 178 -16.83 2.18 -4.61
C VAL A 178 -16.68 0.66 -4.63
N ARG A 179 -15.92 0.10 -3.68
CA ARG A 179 -15.70 -1.35 -3.58
C ARG A 179 -16.89 -2.11 -2.99
N GLN A 180 -17.87 -1.38 -2.45
CA GLN A 180 -19.05 -1.91 -1.77
C GLN A 180 -18.67 -2.96 -0.71
N ASN A 181 -17.66 -2.66 0.11
CA ASN A 181 -17.18 -3.56 1.15
C ASN A 181 -16.90 -2.81 2.46
N THR A 182 -16.82 -3.56 3.56
CA THR A 182 -16.42 -3.06 4.87
C THR A 182 -15.01 -3.51 5.17
N SER A 183 -14.09 -2.57 5.39
CA SER A 183 -12.72 -2.88 5.77
C SER A 183 -12.43 -2.47 7.21
N VAL A 184 -12.05 -3.46 8.01
CA VAL A 184 -11.43 -3.30 9.34
C VAL A 184 -10.08 -4.01 9.37
N ALA A 185 -9.43 -4.06 8.20
CA ALA A 185 -8.20 -4.81 7.94
C ALA A 185 -7.05 -4.37 8.86
N PHE A 186 -6.86 -3.06 9.05
CA PHE A 186 -5.78 -2.57 9.92
C PHE A 186 -6.13 -2.60 11.41
N SER A 187 -7.43 -2.76 11.74
CA SER A 187 -7.91 -3.02 13.08
C SER A 187 -7.73 -4.50 13.42
N ILE A 188 -8.74 -5.33 13.16
CA ILE A 188 -8.78 -6.75 13.53
C ILE A 188 -8.40 -7.70 12.39
N GLY A 189 -8.15 -7.18 11.18
CA GLY A 189 -7.66 -7.99 10.06
C GLY A 189 -8.69 -8.37 9.00
N LEU A 190 -9.94 -7.96 9.11
CA LEU A 190 -11.01 -8.43 8.22
C LEU A 190 -11.34 -7.44 7.09
N LYS A 191 -11.60 -8.01 5.91
CA LYS A 191 -12.36 -7.37 4.83
C LYS A 191 -13.63 -8.18 4.60
N LEU A 192 -14.78 -7.51 4.49
CA LEU A 192 -16.09 -8.18 4.40
C LEU A 192 -16.95 -7.56 3.29
N ASN A 193 -17.76 -8.40 2.65
CA ASN A 193 -18.90 -7.94 1.86
C ASN A 193 -19.98 -7.32 2.77
N PRO A 194 -20.94 -6.55 2.22
CA PRO A 194 -22.00 -5.90 3.01
C PRO A 194 -22.85 -6.89 3.81
N ASP A 195 -22.96 -8.14 3.33
CA ASP A 195 -23.71 -9.20 3.98
C ASP A 195 -22.97 -9.92 5.11
N GLY A 196 -21.71 -9.54 5.38
CA GLY A 196 -20.87 -10.13 6.42
C GLY A 196 -19.98 -11.27 5.95
N THR A 197 -20.01 -11.63 4.66
CA THR A 197 -19.08 -12.63 4.12
C THR A 197 -17.65 -12.10 4.15
N ILE A 198 -16.74 -12.81 4.80
CA ILE A 198 -15.33 -12.46 4.89
C ILE A 198 -14.67 -12.78 3.56
N ILE A 199 -14.12 -11.75 2.90
CA ILE A 199 -13.50 -11.88 1.58
C ILE A 199 -11.99 -12.05 1.65
N ASP A 200 -11.33 -11.47 2.66
CA ASP A 200 -9.90 -11.63 2.88
C ASP A 200 -9.58 -11.36 4.36
N VAL A 201 -8.43 -11.87 4.81
CA VAL A 201 -7.92 -11.66 6.17
C VAL A 201 -6.42 -11.37 6.15
N LEU A 202 -5.97 -10.40 6.96
CA LEU A 202 -4.54 -10.14 7.17
C LEU A 202 -3.99 -11.15 8.18
N SER A 203 -3.05 -11.99 7.75
CA SER A 203 -2.56 -13.18 8.48
C SER A 203 -2.07 -12.89 9.91
N GLU A 204 -1.45 -11.72 10.13
CA GLU A 204 -0.88 -11.37 11.43
C GLU A 204 -1.85 -10.70 12.42
N LYS A 205 -3.10 -10.48 12.00
CA LYS A 205 -4.09 -9.75 12.81
C LYS A 205 -4.93 -10.68 13.68
N SER A 206 -5.64 -10.10 14.66
CA SER A 206 -6.35 -10.83 15.70
C SER A 206 -7.38 -11.81 15.14
N ALA A 207 -8.11 -11.46 14.08
CA ALA A 207 -9.10 -12.35 13.48
C ALA A 207 -8.46 -13.60 12.84
N ALA A 208 -7.39 -13.44 12.07
CA ALA A 208 -6.65 -14.58 11.49
C ALA A 208 -6.09 -15.49 12.59
N ARG A 209 -5.48 -14.91 13.63
CA ARG A 209 -4.94 -15.67 14.78
C ARG A 209 -6.01 -16.45 15.54
N ALA A 210 -7.25 -15.96 15.55
CA ALA A 210 -8.38 -16.67 16.12
C ALA A 210 -8.91 -17.82 15.22
N GLY A 211 -8.44 -17.91 13.97
CA GLY A 211 -8.87 -18.92 13.00
C GLY A 211 -9.98 -18.46 12.06
N ILE A 212 -10.30 -17.16 12.04
CA ILE A 212 -11.27 -16.59 11.08
C ILE A 212 -10.58 -16.44 9.72
N GLY A 213 -11.23 -16.92 8.66
CA GLY A 213 -10.68 -16.88 7.30
C GLY A 213 -11.71 -16.55 6.21
N PRO A 214 -11.24 -16.36 4.96
CA PRO A 214 -12.09 -16.09 3.81
C PRO A 214 -13.16 -17.17 3.57
N GLY A 215 -14.33 -16.75 3.12
CA GLY A 215 -15.49 -17.63 2.87
C GLY A 215 -16.36 -17.89 4.11
N MET A 216 -15.86 -17.61 5.32
CA MET A 216 -16.69 -17.58 6.52
C MET A 216 -17.61 -16.34 6.50
N LYS A 217 -18.68 -16.36 7.31
CA LYS A 217 -19.65 -15.27 7.39
C LYS A 217 -19.82 -14.77 8.81
N LEU A 218 -19.59 -13.48 9.03
CA LEU A 218 -19.85 -12.82 10.31
C LEU A 218 -21.37 -12.63 10.50
N ILE A 219 -21.89 -13.17 11.60
CA ILE A 219 -23.33 -13.22 11.89
C ILE A 219 -23.70 -12.23 12.99
N ALA A 220 -22.88 -12.14 14.03
CA ALA A 220 -23.06 -11.24 15.15
C ALA A 220 -21.72 -10.76 15.70
N VAL A 221 -21.73 -9.56 16.30
CA VAL A 221 -20.60 -8.95 17.01
C VAL A 221 -21.09 -8.67 18.42
N ASN A 222 -20.44 -9.27 19.42
CA ASN A 222 -20.95 -9.39 20.78
C ASN A 222 -22.41 -9.89 20.75
N ASP A 223 -23.33 -9.20 21.41
CA ASP A 223 -24.75 -9.57 21.49
C ASP A 223 -25.60 -8.97 20.35
N HIS A 224 -24.97 -8.32 19.37
CA HIS A 224 -25.65 -7.61 18.29
C HIS A 224 -25.54 -8.35 16.94
N LYS A 225 -26.64 -8.40 16.19
CA LYS A 225 -26.62 -8.88 14.80
C LYS A 225 -25.63 -8.03 13.97
N TYR A 226 -24.86 -8.68 13.10
CA TYR A 226 -23.90 -8.00 12.26
C TYR A 226 -24.56 -6.91 11.39
N SER A 227 -24.00 -5.72 11.49
CA SER A 227 -23.95 -4.70 10.44
C SER A 227 -22.54 -4.11 10.40
N SER A 228 -22.20 -3.41 9.31
CA SER A 228 -20.91 -2.69 9.23
C SER A 228 -20.75 -1.69 10.38
N ASP A 229 -21.83 -0.99 10.75
CA ASP A 229 -21.81 0.04 11.79
C ASP A 229 -21.61 -0.57 13.17
N ILE A 230 -22.33 -1.66 13.48
CA ILE A 230 -22.17 -2.42 14.72
C ILE A 230 -20.76 -2.97 14.84
N LEU A 231 -20.19 -3.56 13.77
CA LEU A 231 -18.81 -4.04 13.79
C LEU A 231 -17.83 -2.92 14.13
N ARG A 232 -17.97 -1.74 13.52
CA ARG A 232 -17.09 -0.59 13.79
C ARG A 232 -17.27 -0.04 15.19
N GLU A 233 -18.51 0.05 15.67
CA GLU A 233 -18.82 0.49 17.03
C GLU A 233 -18.21 -0.41 18.09
N GLU A 234 -18.39 -1.72 17.98
CA GLU A 234 -17.84 -2.69 18.94
C GLU A 234 -16.30 -2.72 18.89
N ILE A 235 -15.69 -2.50 17.72
CA ILE A 235 -14.23 -2.33 17.62
C ILE A 235 -13.76 -1.07 18.36
N ARG A 236 -14.53 0.04 18.31
CA ARG A 236 -14.23 1.26 19.08
C ARG A 236 -14.36 1.00 20.58
N GLU A 237 -15.44 0.35 21.01
CA GLU A 237 -15.71 0.06 22.42
C GLU A 237 -14.76 -0.99 23.03
N ALA A 238 -14.20 -1.89 22.21
CA ALA A 238 -13.19 -2.84 22.63
C ALA A 238 -11.95 -2.17 23.26
N LYS A 239 -11.69 -0.89 22.98
CA LYS A 239 -10.65 -0.11 23.67
C LYS A 239 -10.93 0.05 25.17
N ASN A 240 -12.19 0.18 25.54
CA ASN A 240 -12.66 0.38 26.91
C ASN A 240 -12.90 -0.97 27.60
N THR A 241 -13.58 -1.89 26.91
CA THR A 241 -14.03 -3.16 27.49
C THR A 241 -12.96 -4.27 27.36
N GLY A 242 -12.16 -4.23 26.29
CA GLY A 242 -11.31 -5.34 25.87
C GLY A 242 -12.06 -6.58 25.39
N LEU A 243 -13.37 -6.45 25.18
CA LEU A 243 -14.24 -7.53 24.72
C LEU A 243 -14.59 -7.30 23.26
N LEU A 244 -14.30 -8.29 22.43
CA LEU A 244 -14.79 -8.36 21.06
C LEU A 244 -15.02 -9.83 20.71
N GLU A 245 -16.27 -10.26 20.77
CA GLU A 245 -16.71 -11.60 20.39
C GLU A 245 -17.34 -11.56 19.00
N LEU A 246 -16.97 -12.49 18.13
CA LEU A 246 -17.51 -12.60 16.78
C LEU A 246 -18.19 -13.95 16.61
N LEU A 247 -19.50 -13.96 16.40
CA LEU A 247 -20.21 -15.17 15.98
C LEU A 247 -20.07 -15.33 14.48
N VAL A 248 -19.39 -16.39 14.06
CA VAL A 248 -19.05 -16.62 12.66
C VAL A 248 -19.61 -17.97 12.20
N ALA A 249 -20.24 -17.97 11.04
CA ALA A 249 -20.68 -19.18 10.36
C ALA A 249 -19.60 -19.67 9.38
N ASN A 250 -19.36 -20.99 9.40
CA ASN A 250 -18.55 -21.69 8.42
C ASN A 250 -19.32 -22.91 7.91
N GLY A 251 -19.87 -22.81 6.71
CA GLY A 251 -20.83 -23.79 6.19
C GLY A 251 -22.07 -23.88 7.07
N LYS A 252 -22.29 -25.04 7.72
CA LYS A 252 -23.44 -25.29 8.60
C LYS A 252 -23.16 -25.04 10.09
N PHE A 253 -21.92 -24.70 10.44
CA PHE A 253 -21.49 -24.57 11.83
C PHE A 253 -21.36 -23.10 12.21
N PHE A 254 -21.73 -22.78 13.45
CA PHE A 254 -21.45 -21.49 14.06
C PHE A 254 -20.35 -21.66 15.11
N SER A 255 -19.47 -20.67 15.22
CA SER A 255 -18.43 -20.64 16.24
C SER A 255 -18.26 -19.21 16.73
N THR A 256 -18.09 -19.05 18.04
CA THR A 256 -17.81 -17.76 18.66
C THR A 256 -16.31 -17.61 18.82
N PHE A 257 -15.76 -16.55 18.24
CA PHE A 257 -14.35 -16.20 18.29
C PHE A 257 -14.15 -15.00 19.20
N ARG A 258 -13.35 -15.16 20.25
CA ARG A 258 -12.99 -14.06 21.16
C ARG A 258 -11.68 -13.44 20.72
N LEU A 259 -11.71 -12.16 20.38
CA LEU A 259 -10.53 -11.42 19.97
C LEU A 259 -9.98 -10.60 21.15
N ASN A 260 -8.73 -10.84 21.52
CA ASN A 260 -8.02 -9.94 22.44
C ASN A 260 -7.55 -8.70 21.66
N TYR A 261 -8.43 -7.71 21.55
CA TYR A 261 -8.19 -6.48 20.79
C TYR A 261 -8.61 -5.25 21.59
N ARG A 262 -7.72 -4.26 21.72
CA ARG A 262 -7.92 -3.05 22.54
C ARG A 262 -7.52 -1.75 21.85
N ASP A 263 -7.17 -1.80 20.57
CA ASP A 263 -6.56 -0.64 19.92
C ASP A 263 -7.57 0.32 19.27
N GLY A 264 -8.86 -0.03 19.25
CA GLY A 264 -9.90 0.75 18.56
C GLY A 264 -9.84 0.61 17.04
N GLU A 265 -10.58 1.43 16.28
CA GLU A 265 -10.42 1.42 14.83
C GLU A 265 -9.07 2.00 14.40
N LYS A 266 -8.44 1.41 13.37
CA LYS A 266 -7.18 1.87 12.79
C LYS A 266 -7.36 2.17 11.30
N TYR A 267 -7.05 3.40 10.94
CA TYR A 267 -7.12 3.92 9.57
C TYR A 267 -5.78 4.51 9.17
N PRO A 268 -5.13 4.02 8.10
CA PRO A 268 -3.80 4.48 7.77
C PRO A 268 -3.80 5.94 7.33
N VAL A 269 -2.84 6.69 7.83
CA VAL A 269 -2.59 8.10 7.53
C VAL A 269 -1.09 8.34 7.40
N LEU A 270 -0.70 9.43 6.75
CA LEU A 270 0.67 9.92 6.77
C LEU A 270 0.77 11.08 7.77
N GLU A 271 1.68 10.94 8.73
CA GLU A 271 1.96 12.00 9.70
C GLU A 271 3.36 12.55 9.47
N ARG A 272 3.55 13.83 9.79
CA ARG A 272 4.87 14.46 9.76
C ARG A 272 5.86 13.71 10.65
N ASN A 273 7.07 13.50 10.13
CA ASN A 273 8.22 13.10 10.93
C ASN A 273 9.17 14.30 11.12
N SER A 274 10.35 14.08 11.72
CA SER A 274 11.33 15.13 12.03
C SER A 274 12.11 15.67 10.82
N ARG A 275 11.93 15.10 9.61
CA ARG A 275 12.63 15.50 8.39
C ARG A 275 11.88 16.59 7.62
N PRO A 276 12.58 17.33 6.74
CA PRO A 276 11.94 18.29 5.85
C PRO A 276 10.83 17.66 5.01
N ALA A 277 9.86 18.51 4.64
CA ALA A 277 8.67 18.20 3.87
C ALA A 277 8.93 17.89 2.39
N LEU A 278 9.88 17.02 2.09
CA LEU A 278 10.31 16.76 0.72
C LEU A 278 9.17 16.20 -0.14
N LEU A 279 8.25 15.42 0.43
CA LEU A 279 7.08 14.92 -0.29
C LEU A 279 6.18 16.05 -0.80
N ASP A 280 6.03 17.12 -0.01
CA ASP A 280 5.23 18.29 -0.39
C ASP A 280 5.90 19.06 -1.53
N GLU A 281 7.22 19.07 -1.59
CA GLU A 281 7.98 19.61 -2.71
C GLU A 281 7.87 18.73 -3.95
N ILE A 282 7.98 17.40 -3.80
CA ILE A 282 7.84 16.43 -4.89
C ILE A 282 6.47 16.58 -5.55
N LEU A 283 5.41 16.81 -4.78
CA LEU A 283 4.04 16.89 -5.29
C LEU A 283 3.58 18.31 -5.62
N ARG A 284 4.39 19.33 -5.32
CA ARG A 284 4.02 20.73 -5.52
C ARG A 284 3.66 20.99 -6.99
N PRO A 285 2.51 21.65 -7.27
CA PRO A 285 2.17 22.08 -8.60
C PRO A 285 3.32 22.81 -9.28
N VAL A 286 3.61 22.41 -10.53
CA VAL A 286 4.63 23.05 -11.35
C VAL A 286 3.90 23.97 -12.31
N ASN A 287 3.87 25.26 -11.99
CA ASN A 287 3.42 26.27 -12.95
C ASN A 287 4.48 26.38 -14.05
N ARG A 288 4.05 26.27 -15.30
CA ARG A 288 4.90 26.62 -16.46
C ARG A 288 4.97 28.13 -16.63
#